data_AF-A0A151A7Y8-F1
#
_entry.id   AF-A0A151A7Y8-F1
#
_cell.length_a   1.000
_cell.length_b   1.000
_cell.length_c   1.000
_cell.angle_alpha   90.00
_cell.angle_beta   90.00
_cell.angle_gamma   90.00
#
_symmetry.space_group_name_H-M   'P 1'
#
loop_
_entity.id
_entity.type
_entity.pdbx_description
1 polymer ?
#
loop_
_entity_poly.entity_id
_entity_poly.type
_entity_poly.pdbx_seq_one_letter_code
_entity_poly.pdbx_strand_id
1 'polypeptide(L)'
;MHPDHDSVEQFICSIPLAYFRFEAHDRYGSSTRYEMDTLFRVFVLKELHGWTHETPLLKYLDSHPGLCERLEFETVPNQSTLWRSWDERFTRDFRQTVQKAARTILIKAQNADVAVPREPDRNLPHRGDDADKSDPNDQVFLTRLGGSPTTSVTLCSPRSR
;
A
#
# COMPACT_ATOMS: atom_id res chain seq x y z
N MET A 1 -24.13 10.37 -13.71
CA MET A 1 -24.55 10.19 -12.31
C MET A 1 -23.73 9.06 -11.76
N HIS A 2 -22.73 9.37 -10.92
CA HIS A 2 -22.12 8.32 -10.09
C HIS A 2 -23.10 8.06 -8.96
N PRO A 3 -23.48 6.80 -8.68
CA PRO A 3 -24.19 6.51 -7.44
C PRO A 3 -23.29 6.93 -6.30
N ASP A 4 -23.76 7.81 -5.43
CA ASP A 4 -23.09 8.09 -4.17
C ASP A 4 -22.89 6.76 -3.46
N HIS A 5 -21.62 6.41 -3.24
CA HIS A 5 -21.24 5.19 -2.56
C HIS A 5 -21.20 5.49 -1.07
N ASP A 6 -22.34 5.37 -0.40
CA ASP A 6 -22.48 5.66 1.03
C ASP A 6 -21.69 4.69 1.92
N SER A 7 -21.03 3.69 1.33
CA SER A 7 -20.16 2.74 2.01
C SER A 7 -18.92 2.41 1.20
N VAL A 8 -17.81 2.22 1.92
CA VAL A 8 -16.51 1.74 1.39
C VAL A 8 -16.66 0.43 0.63
N GLU A 9 -17.56 -0.46 1.08
CA GLU A 9 -17.84 -1.72 0.38
C GLU A 9 -18.42 -1.49 -1.02
N GLN A 10 -19.37 -0.56 -1.13
CA GLN A 10 -20.04 -0.26 -2.38
C GLN A 10 -19.06 0.39 -3.36
N PHE A 11 -18.19 1.27 -2.85
CA PHE A 11 -17.10 1.86 -3.61
C PHE A 11 -16.14 0.80 -4.15
N ILE A 12 -15.73 -0.18 -3.34
CA ILE A 12 -14.82 -1.25 -3.79
C ILE A 12 -15.46 -2.08 -4.91
N CYS A 13 -16.74 -2.42 -4.77
CA CYS A 13 -17.47 -3.17 -5.80
C CYS A 13 -17.57 -2.38 -7.12
N SER A 14 -17.64 -1.05 -7.07
CA SER A 14 -17.80 -0.19 -8.25
C SER A 14 -16.50 0.24 -8.93
N ILE A 15 -15.31 -0.11 -8.37
CA ILE A 15 -14.02 0.26 -8.97
C ILE A 15 -13.99 -0.24 -10.43
N PRO A 16 -13.77 0.67 -11.41
CA PRO A 16 -13.69 0.28 -12.81
C PRO A 16 -12.35 -0.42 -13.06
N LEU A 17 -12.41 -1.73 -13.36
CA LEU A 17 -11.23 -2.56 -13.61
C LEU A 17 -11.02 -2.90 -15.09
N ALA A 18 -11.91 -2.42 -15.98
CA ALA A 18 -11.90 -2.73 -17.41
C ALA A 18 -10.60 -2.34 -18.15
N TYR A 19 -9.84 -1.37 -17.61
CA TYR A 19 -8.57 -0.92 -18.19
C TYR A 19 -7.35 -1.57 -17.55
N PHE A 20 -7.53 -2.35 -16.47
CA PHE A 20 -6.44 -2.99 -15.76
C PHE A 20 -6.20 -4.39 -16.32
N ARG A 21 -4.96 -4.67 -16.74
CA ARG A 21 -4.56 -5.94 -17.34
C ARG A 21 -4.05 -6.90 -16.26
N PHE A 22 -4.92 -7.75 -15.74
CA PHE A 22 -4.57 -8.69 -14.67
C PHE A 22 -3.69 -9.86 -15.15
N GLU A 23 -3.65 -10.15 -16.44
CA GLU A 23 -2.95 -11.33 -16.99
C GLU A 23 -1.44 -11.28 -16.71
N ALA A 24 -0.85 -10.07 -16.72
CA ALA A 24 0.56 -9.87 -16.39
C ALA A 24 0.87 -10.10 -14.90
N HIS A 25 -0.16 -10.19 -14.06
CA HIS A 25 -0.05 -10.26 -12.61
C HIS A 25 -0.56 -11.57 -12.01
N ASP A 26 -1.12 -12.45 -12.84
CA ASP A 26 -1.61 -13.77 -12.48
C ASP A 26 -0.58 -14.85 -12.80
N ARG A 27 0.09 -15.39 -11.76
CA ARG A 27 1.08 -16.46 -11.93
C ARG A 27 0.47 -17.83 -12.23
N TYR A 28 -0.84 -18.01 -12.02
CA TYR A 28 -1.49 -19.30 -12.26
C TYR A 28 -1.89 -19.48 -13.74
N GLY A 29 -1.93 -18.39 -14.53
CA GLY A 29 -1.99 -18.42 -16.00
C GLY A 29 -3.27 -19.00 -16.63
N SER A 30 -4.24 -19.47 -15.85
CA SER A 30 -5.51 -20.04 -16.34
C SER A 30 -6.62 -20.09 -15.27
N SER A 31 -7.84 -20.35 -15.73
CA SER A 31 -9.14 -20.32 -15.03
C SER A 31 -9.10 -20.95 -13.62
N THR A 32 -8.83 -20.11 -12.63
CA THR A 32 -9.10 -20.43 -11.22
C THR A 32 -10.56 -20.14 -10.89
N ARG A 33 -11.10 -20.74 -9.82
CA ARG A 33 -12.47 -20.47 -9.37
C ARG A 33 -12.82 -18.99 -9.14
N TYR A 34 -11.83 -18.16 -8.82
CA TYR A 34 -12.04 -16.75 -8.53
C TYR A 34 -11.27 -15.90 -9.54
N GLU A 35 -12.00 -15.03 -10.22
CA GLU A 35 -11.43 -14.07 -11.16
C GLU A 35 -10.50 -13.07 -10.45
N MET A 36 -9.51 -12.57 -11.20
CA MET A 36 -8.49 -11.67 -10.65
C MET A 36 -9.06 -10.33 -10.20
N ASP A 37 -10.11 -9.84 -10.84
CA ASP A 37 -10.78 -8.59 -10.49
C ASP A 37 -11.55 -8.72 -9.16
N THR A 38 -12.23 -9.85 -8.94
CA THR A 38 -12.85 -10.18 -7.65
C THR A 38 -11.81 -10.28 -6.54
N LEU A 39 -10.71 -11.01 -6.77
CA LEU A 39 -9.65 -11.12 -5.77
C LEU A 39 -8.99 -9.76 -5.50
N PHE A 40 -8.80 -8.92 -6.51
CA PHE A 40 -8.30 -7.56 -6.33
C PHE A 40 -9.17 -6.77 -5.35
N ARG A 41 -10.48 -6.74 -5.58
CA ARG A 41 -11.44 -6.04 -4.71
C ARG A 41 -11.36 -6.55 -3.26
N VAL A 42 -11.28 -7.86 -3.09
CA VAL A 42 -11.20 -8.53 -1.78
C VAL A 42 -9.93 -8.17 -1.03
N PHE A 43 -8.78 -8.13 -1.72
CA PHE A 43 -7.52 -7.75 -1.06
C PHE A 43 -7.40 -6.23 -0.86
N VAL A 44 -8.05 -5.41 -1.67
CA VAL A 44 -8.20 -3.97 -1.37
C VAL A 44 -8.99 -3.79 -0.07
N LEU A 45 -10.12 -4.50 0.09
CA LEU A 45 -10.89 -4.50 1.34
C LEU A 45 -10.01 -4.90 2.53
N LYS A 46 -9.24 -6.00 2.41
CA LYS A 46 -8.31 -6.46 3.45
C LYS A 46 -7.35 -5.34 3.89
N GLU A 47 -6.73 -4.66 2.93
CA GLU A 47 -5.77 -3.58 3.19
C GLU A 47 -6.42 -2.31 3.76
N LEU A 48 -7.65 -2.00 3.37
CA LEU A 48 -8.42 -0.87 3.91
C LEU A 48 -8.71 -1.03 5.40
N HIS A 49 -9.15 -2.23 5.81
CA HIS A 49 -9.33 -2.57 7.22
C HIS A 49 -8.01 -2.79 7.96
N GLY A 50 -6.87 -2.84 7.25
CA GLY A 50 -5.56 -3.06 7.85
C GLY A 50 -5.37 -4.47 8.40
N TRP A 51 -6.08 -5.46 7.88
CA TRP A 51 -5.95 -6.84 8.33
C TRP A 51 -4.64 -7.45 7.83
N THR A 52 -3.81 -7.91 8.76
CA THR A 52 -2.55 -8.61 8.41
C THR A 52 -2.83 -10.00 7.84
N HIS A 53 -3.75 -10.74 8.47
CA HIS A 53 -4.02 -12.15 8.18
C HIS A 53 -5.35 -12.33 7.44
N GLU A 54 -5.55 -13.53 6.88
CA GLU A 54 -6.75 -13.89 6.11
C GLU A 54 -7.94 -14.19 7.03
N THR A 55 -7.72 -14.50 8.31
CA THR A 55 -8.80 -14.86 9.24
C THR A 55 -9.83 -13.74 9.46
N PRO A 56 -9.44 -12.48 9.73
CA PRO A 56 -10.41 -11.39 9.83
C PRO A 56 -11.18 -11.15 8.52
N LEU A 57 -10.49 -11.24 7.38
CA LEU A 57 -11.10 -11.13 6.06
C LEU A 57 -12.16 -12.21 5.83
N LEU A 58 -11.84 -13.46 6.14
CA LEU A 58 -12.77 -14.58 6.02
C LEU A 58 -14.02 -14.37 6.88
N LYS A 59 -13.83 -14.04 8.16
CA LYS A 59 -14.95 -13.75 9.09
C LYS A 59 -15.82 -12.60 8.61
N TYR A 60 -15.19 -11.60 7.99
CA TYR A 60 -15.91 -10.48 7.42
C TYR A 60 -16.78 -10.91 6.25
N LEU A 61 -16.23 -11.68 5.29
CA LEU A 61 -16.99 -12.21 4.16
C LEU A 61 -18.14 -13.13 4.61
N ASP A 62 -17.90 -13.99 5.61
CA ASP A 62 -18.93 -14.88 6.18
C ASP A 62 -20.08 -14.09 6.83
N SER A 63 -19.79 -12.93 7.41
CA SER A 63 -20.79 -12.10 8.10
C SER A 63 -21.53 -11.13 7.16
N HIS A 64 -21.06 -10.97 5.91
CA HIS A 64 -21.59 -9.99 4.95
C HIS A 64 -21.99 -10.66 3.62
N PRO A 65 -23.06 -11.48 3.59
CA PRO A 65 -23.47 -12.19 2.37
C PRO A 65 -23.80 -11.25 1.20
N GLY A 66 -24.39 -10.08 1.47
CA GLY A 66 -24.67 -9.08 0.43
C GLY A 66 -23.41 -8.48 -0.21
N LEU A 67 -22.27 -8.48 0.49
CA LEU A 67 -20.98 -8.13 -0.11
C LEU A 67 -20.47 -9.26 -1.01
N CYS A 68 -20.62 -10.51 -0.58
CA CYS A 68 -20.23 -11.67 -1.37
C CYS A 68 -21.02 -11.77 -2.69
N GLU A 69 -22.32 -11.45 -2.67
CA GLU A 69 -23.15 -11.35 -3.88
C GLU A 69 -22.64 -10.27 -4.84
N ARG A 70 -22.31 -9.08 -4.33
CA ARG A 70 -21.76 -7.97 -5.16
C ARG A 70 -20.36 -8.24 -5.69
N LEU A 71 -19.59 -9.09 -5.02
CA LEU A 71 -18.28 -9.56 -5.48
C LEU A 71 -18.39 -10.77 -6.41
N GLU A 72 -19.61 -11.21 -6.70
CA GLU A 72 -19.92 -12.33 -7.61
C GLU A 72 -19.28 -13.65 -7.16
N PHE A 73 -19.18 -13.85 -5.85
CA PHE A 73 -18.71 -15.12 -5.30
C PHE A 73 -19.77 -16.21 -5.45
N GLU A 74 -19.47 -17.25 -6.25
CA GLU A 74 -20.26 -18.50 -6.25
C GLU A 74 -20.22 -19.20 -4.88
N THR A 75 -19.10 -19.06 -4.15
CA THR A 75 -18.90 -19.59 -2.81
C THR A 75 -17.85 -18.73 -2.11
N VAL A 76 -17.96 -18.56 -0.78
CA VAL A 76 -16.97 -17.82 0.00
C VAL A 76 -15.61 -18.54 -0.06
N PRO A 77 -14.50 -17.85 -0.41
CA PRO A 77 -13.18 -18.46 -0.44
C PRO A 77 -12.72 -18.84 0.97
N ASN A 78 -12.17 -20.05 1.13
CA ASN A 78 -11.58 -20.45 2.40
C ASN A 78 -10.23 -19.76 2.66
N GLN A 79 -9.72 -19.87 3.89
CA GLN A 79 -8.47 -19.21 4.31
C GLN A 79 -7.27 -19.59 3.44
N SER A 80 -7.12 -20.87 3.09
CA SER A 80 -5.98 -21.32 2.27
C SER A 80 -6.05 -20.79 0.83
N THR A 81 -7.26 -20.63 0.29
CA THR A 81 -7.47 -20.01 -1.02
C THR A 81 -7.07 -18.54 -1.00
N LEU A 82 -7.46 -17.79 0.03
CA LEU A 82 -7.05 -16.39 0.19
C LEU A 82 -5.53 -16.30 0.34
N TRP A 83 -4.94 -17.13 1.18
CA TRP A 83 -3.49 -17.12 1.38
C TRP A 83 -2.71 -17.43 0.09
N ARG A 84 -3.10 -18.49 -0.65
CA ARG A 84 -2.46 -18.82 -1.95
C ARG A 84 -2.64 -17.73 -2.98
N SER A 85 -3.82 -17.11 -3.03
CA SER A 85 -4.08 -16.00 -3.96
C SER A 85 -3.12 -14.84 -3.70
N TRP A 86 -2.95 -14.46 -2.44
CA TRP A 86 -2.07 -13.38 -2.06
C TRP A 86 -0.58 -13.73 -2.20
N ASP A 87 -0.14 -14.87 -1.67
CA ASP A 87 1.29 -15.15 -1.51
C ASP A 87 1.91 -15.84 -2.72
N GLU A 88 1.16 -16.73 -3.38
CA GLU A 88 1.64 -17.53 -4.50
C GLU A 88 1.23 -16.94 -5.84
N ARG A 89 -0.07 -16.69 -6.03
CA ARG A 89 -0.65 -16.30 -7.33
C ARG A 89 -0.30 -14.88 -7.71
N PHE A 90 -0.43 -13.93 -6.79
CA PHE A 90 -0.16 -12.52 -7.07
C PHE A 90 1.34 -12.26 -7.22
N THR A 91 1.69 -11.51 -8.26
CA THR A 91 3.03 -10.93 -8.36
C THR A 91 3.29 -9.92 -7.22
N ARG A 92 4.55 -9.69 -6.88
CA ARG A 92 4.94 -8.68 -5.88
C ARG A 92 4.42 -7.30 -6.25
N ASP A 93 4.54 -6.92 -7.53
CA ASP A 93 4.11 -5.62 -8.03
C ASP A 93 2.60 -5.45 -7.94
N PHE A 94 1.85 -6.53 -8.13
CA PHE A 94 0.40 -6.52 -7.98
C PHE A 94 -0.02 -6.37 -6.51
N ARG A 95 0.62 -7.07 -5.57
CA ARG A 95 0.42 -6.84 -4.13
C ARG A 95 0.68 -5.38 -3.73
N GLN A 96 1.76 -4.78 -4.26
CA GLN A 96 2.03 -3.36 -4.05
C GLN A 96 0.97 -2.45 -4.65
N THR A 97 0.39 -2.83 -5.80
CA THR A 97 -0.70 -2.11 -6.44
C THR A 97 -1.96 -2.13 -5.57
N VAL A 98 -2.33 -3.29 -5.03
CA VAL A 98 -3.44 -3.42 -4.06
C VAL A 98 -3.21 -2.50 -2.85
N GLN A 99 -2.02 -2.53 -2.26
CA GLN A 99 -1.66 -1.68 -1.12
C GLN A 99 -1.73 -0.18 -1.44
N LYS A 100 -1.22 0.22 -2.62
CA LYS A 100 -1.29 1.60 -3.11
C LYS A 100 -2.73 2.04 -3.36
N ALA A 101 -3.57 1.16 -3.92
CA ALA A 101 -4.98 1.43 -4.13
C ALA A 101 -5.69 1.68 -2.79
N ALA A 102 -5.54 0.77 -1.82
CA ALA A 102 -6.10 0.95 -0.48
C ALA A 102 -5.64 2.25 0.19
N ARG A 103 -4.33 2.56 0.14
CA ARG A 103 -3.80 3.82 0.67
C ARG A 103 -4.40 5.05 -0.01
N THR A 104 -4.56 5.01 -1.33
CA THR A 104 -5.13 6.12 -2.10
C THR A 104 -6.59 6.34 -1.73
N ILE A 105 -7.36 5.26 -1.59
CA ILE A 105 -8.76 5.31 -1.16
C ILE A 105 -8.85 5.92 0.24
N LEU A 106 -8.03 5.49 1.20
CA LEU A 106 -8.03 6.06 2.56
C LEU A 106 -7.74 7.57 2.55
N ILE A 107 -6.74 8.02 1.79
CA ILE A 107 -6.42 9.45 1.67
C ILE A 107 -7.59 10.23 1.06
N LYS A 108 -8.23 9.68 0.01
CA LYS A 108 -9.36 10.34 -0.65
C LYS A 108 -10.60 10.38 0.23
N ALA A 109 -10.88 9.32 0.98
CA ALA A 109 -11.98 9.27 1.94
C ALA A 109 -11.76 10.28 3.08
N GLN A 110 -10.56 10.36 3.66
CA GLN A 110 -10.21 11.35 4.67
C GLN A 110 -10.36 12.79 4.15
N ASN A 111 -9.89 13.08 2.94
CA ASN A 111 -10.05 14.40 2.33
C ASN A 111 -11.50 14.76 2.02
N ALA A 112 -12.39 13.77 1.91
CA ALA A 112 -13.82 13.94 1.65
C ALA A 112 -14.68 13.80 2.93
N ASP A 113 -14.05 13.70 4.11
CA ASP A 113 -14.72 13.48 5.40
C ASP A 113 -15.64 12.23 5.43
N VAL A 114 -15.28 11.20 4.68
CA VAL A 114 -15.98 9.91 4.65
C VAL A 114 -15.38 8.97 5.69
N ALA A 115 -16.25 8.37 6.52
CA ALA A 115 -15.84 7.40 7.53
C ALA A 115 -15.09 6.21 6.90
N VAL A 116 -13.91 5.89 7.43
CA VAL A 116 -13.08 4.77 6.97
C VAL A 116 -13.08 3.63 8.00
N PRO A 117 -13.01 2.35 7.57
CA PRO A 117 -13.25 1.21 8.46
C PRO A 117 -12.03 0.80 9.31
N ARG A 118 -11.06 1.70 9.51
CA ARG A 118 -9.75 1.36 10.07
C ARG A 118 -9.67 1.71 11.56
N GLU A 119 -9.41 0.70 12.38
CA GLU A 119 -9.16 0.86 13.82
C GLU A 119 -7.68 0.55 14.17
N PRO A 120 -7.00 1.40 14.96
CA PRO A 120 -7.34 2.80 15.25
C PRO A 120 -7.15 3.67 14.00
N ASP A 121 -7.84 4.81 14.01
CA ASP A 121 -7.73 5.86 13.00
C ASP A 121 -6.28 6.38 12.96
N ARG A 122 -5.46 5.80 12.07
CA ARG A 122 -4.10 6.28 11.87
C ARG A 122 -4.25 7.56 11.06
N ASN A 123 -4.06 8.70 11.73
CA ASN A 123 -3.71 9.95 11.09
C ASN A 123 -2.59 9.67 10.09
N LEU A 124 -2.95 9.56 8.81
CA LEU A 124 -1.97 9.54 7.75
C LEU A 124 -1.30 10.91 7.84
N PRO A 125 0.05 11.00 7.86
CA PRO A 125 0.69 12.29 7.85
C PRO A 125 0.13 13.08 6.67
N HIS A 126 -0.53 14.19 6.98
CA HIS A 126 -1.10 15.11 6.01
C HIS A 126 0.04 15.47 5.06
N ARG A 127 -0.02 14.98 3.82
CA ARG A 127 0.93 15.42 2.81
C ARG A 127 0.51 16.84 2.48
N GLY A 128 1.16 17.78 3.16
CA GLY A 128 1.09 19.19 2.84
C GLY A 128 1.25 19.38 1.34
N ASP A 129 0.42 20.26 0.83
CA ASP A 129 0.35 20.71 -0.55
C ASP A 129 1.70 21.31 -0.97
N ASP A 130 2.62 20.47 -1.46
CA ASP A 130 3.84 20.94 -2.14
C ASP A 130 3.48 21.29 -3.59
N ALA A 131 2.69 22.33 -3.73
CA ALA A 131 2.51 23.06 -4.98
C ALA A 131 2.70 24.56 -4.70
N ASP A 132 3.95 24.96 -4.48
CA ASP A 132 4.39 26.24 -5.02
C ASP A 132 5.74 26.07 -5.74
N LYS A 133 5.79 26.73 -6.89
CA LYS A 133 6.86 26.73 -7.87
C LYS A 133 7.96 27.70 -7.47
N SER A 134 9.10 27.58 -8.15
CA SER A 134 10.28 28.48 -8.22
C SER A 134 11.41 28.04 -7.27
N ASP A 135 12.64 27.76 -7.67
CA ASP A 135 13.43 28.06 -8.89
C ASP A 135 14.65 27.10 -8.89
N PRO A 136 15.14 26.56 -10.03
CA PRO A 136 16.32 25.71 -10.04
C PRO A 136 17.56 26.60 -10.20
N ASN A 137 18.30 26.85 -9.13
CA ASN A 137 19.63 27.43 -9.27
C ASN A 137 20.63 26.85 -8.27
N ASP A 138 21.43 25.96 -8.83
CA ASP A 138 22.89 25.86 -8.73
C ASP A 138 23.63 26.13 -7.40
N GLN A 139 24.40 25.09 -7.04
CA GLN A 139 25.77 25.14 -6.55
C GLN A 139 26.05 25.87 -5.23
N VAL A 140 26.32 25.09 -4.17
CA VAL A 140 27.37 25.46 -3.21
C VAL A 140 28.28 24.27 -2.93
N PHE A 141 29.53 24.46 -3.35
CA PHE A 141 30.70 23.64 -3.15
C PHE A 141 30.93 23.24 -1.68
N LEU A 142 31.29 21.98 -1.47
CA LEU A 142 31.98 21.51 -0.26
C LEU A 142 33.25 22.34 -0.03
N THR A 143 33.19 23.28 0.91
CA THR A 143 34.38 23.97 1.41
C THR A 143 34.71 23.45 2.80
N ARG A 144 35.92 22.91 2.89
CA ARG A 144 36.59 22.41 4.09
C ARG A 144 36.73 23.53 5.10
N LEU A 145 36.45 23.25 6.37
CA LEU A 145 37.00 24.02 7.49
C LEU A 145 38.17 23.23 8.08
N GLY A 146 39.37 23.57 7.62
CA GLY A 146 40.59 23.34 8.38
C GLY A 146 40.78 24.49 9.37
N GLY A 147 40.96 24.16 10.65
CA GLY A 147 41.63 25.00 11.64
C GLY A 147 43.02 24.43 11.89
N SER A 148 44.02 25.21 11.49
CA SER A 148 45.43 24.92 11.22
C SER A 148 46.32 24.40 12.38
N PRO A 149 47.55 23.93 12.06
CA PRO A 149 48.46 23.21 12.95
C PRO A 149 49.41 24.13 13.73
N THR A 150 49.85 23.69 14.90
CA THR A 150 51.06 24.20 15.56
C THR A 150 52.13 23.11 15.60
N THR A 151 53.18 23.33 14.83
CA THR A 151 54.44 22.59 14.88
C THR A 151 55.24 23.02 16.10
N SER A 152 55.67 22.08 16.92
CA SER A 152 56.92 22.18 17.68
C SER A 152 57.61 20.82 17.66
N VAL A 153 58.75 20.79 16.97
CA VAL A 153 59.75 19.73 17.04
C VAL A 153 60.47 19.87 18.36
N THR A 154 60.53 18.80 19.17
CA THR A 154 61.64 18.60 20.11
C THR A 154 62.09 17.15 20.06
N LEU A 155 63.37 17.04 19.72
CA LEU A 155 64.23 15.87 19.66
C LEU A 155 64.52 15.35 21.08
N CYS A 156 64.40 14.04 21.34
CA CYS A 156 65.41 13.22 22.04
C CYS A 156 64.93 11.77 22.28
N SER A 157 65.60 10.81 21.65
CA SER A 157 65.85 9.45 22.20
C SER A 157 66.67 9.56 23.51
N PRO A 158 66.75 8.55 24.43
CA PRO A 158 67.08 7.15 24.11
C PRO A 158 66.55 5.99 25.01
N ARG A 159 66.48 4.81 24.37
CA ARG A 159 67.00 3.46 24.73
C ARG A 159 66.62 2.74 26.05
N SER A 160 66.41 1.43 25.85
CA SER A 160 66.46 0.27 26.77
C SER A 160 65.16 -0.01 27.52
N ARG A 161 64.65 -1.25 27.54
CA ARG A 161 65.34 -2.55 27.62
C ARG A 161 64.58 -3.63 26.86
#